data_AF-A0A378ID93-F1
#
_entry.id   AF-A0A378ID93-F1
#
_cell.length_a   1.000
_cell.length_b   1.000
_cell.length_c   1.000
_cell.angle_alpha   90.00
_cell.angle_beta   90.00
_cell.angle_gamma   90.00
#
_symmetry.space_group_name_H-M   'P 1'
#
loop_
_entity.id
_entity.type
_entity.pdbx_description
1 polymer ?
#
loop_
_entity_poly.entity_id
_entity_poly.type
_entity_poly.pdbx_seq_one_letter_code
_entity_poly.pdbx_strand_id
1 'polypeptide(L)'
;MPKRIPQSYMPNNGQQRYLISKQTFDAIHEYQQQLGQGKVEPGVNVRAALNYLLAEGNDEFDPNKAFTPEDLEKIRKLSTEEFAQILMNSRKNWIFAEQVRIGDGQAWNEAEFKILSCIGSVVENATVYDNGRHSNPQIQGDGRYADNPHKVHLLCIPGAVLANPIDADRIVDTQPDGSKAINQEKYNDVYVDRLEMMFMQANELGKQEGRKTLVTVPGIGNGVFAGAFKGKTMPNLEKAIATILEAHPEWEHIGCVWLDGWQSPHINDQRIGNTLLRARNSGGNNGDHHLHSGQPYSELGQLSKAEEFAESAEELEEFKNYGRCKVFAWDPFSFEGNDWVAGSRQTDEGCIAATNAHEIISGIEGEYKPVPGRERERAFQPKGFPTWNDAFNEVNLKQSIADRMVVYKDNALVNSKEVSTTQQDLHLKISEIKKGGSFIRDNYPKEQWPAIAKYIVDYKAAIIENLPQRISVRFSKELEAMVKEATILDKKTLMSISHGYNHGDNNRTRYHWRAASANGLRNDLAELRGDALKRKIVEEYREKIASCTTKEELDEVRRDYESSNDKTIIESAQGLWTKTFGRETSSQKAMSEMFQEAEKRVNDFEAGYKSGMEAS
;
A
#
# COMPACT_ATOMS: atom_id res chain seq x y z
N MET A 1 25.76 -28.33 17.94
CA MET A 1 25.04 -27.41 17.03
C MET A 1 25.27 -25.98 17.55
N PRO A 2 24.92 -24.88 16.86
CA PRO A 2 25.05 -23.55 17.47
C PRO A 2 24.17 -23.45 18.72
N LYS A 3 24.69 -22.75 19.75
CA LYS A 3 23.91 -22.44 20.95
C LYS A 3 22.76 -21.51 20.59
N ARG A 4 21.58 -21.76 21.14
CA ARG A 4 20.42 -20.89 21.04
C ARG A 4 20.61 -19.71 22.00
N ILE A 5 21.03 -18.57 21.47
CA ILE A 5 21.09 -17.32 22.23
C ILE A 5 19.67 -16.75 22.30
N PRO A 6 19.10 -16.50 23.50
CA PRO A 6 17.79 -15.88 23.63
C PRO A 6 17.69 -14.61 22.77
N GLN A 7 16.56 -14.43 22.10
CA GLN A 7 16.28 -13.25 21.29
C GLN A 7 15.52 -12.25 22.14
N SER A 8 15.95 -10.99 22.10
CA SER A 8 15.19 -9.86 22.61
C SER A 8 14.49 -9.19 21.44
N TYR A 9 13.34 -8.57 21.67
CA TYR A 9 12.58 -7.88 20.63
C TYR A 9 12.55 -6.38 20.90
N MET A 10 12.64 -5.60 19.82
CA MET A 10 12.50 -4.15 19.85
C MET A 10 11.19 -3.75 20.55
N PRO A 11 11.22 -2.86 21.56
CA PRO A 11 10.07 -2.59 22.41
C PRO A 11 8.98 -1.85 21.66
N ASN A 12 7.72 -2.04 22.08
CA ASN A 12 6.59 -1.29 21.54
C ASN A 12 6.34 -0.07 22.41
N ASN A 13 6.86 1.08 21.98
CA ASN A 13 6.64 2.37 22.64
C ASN A 13 5.49 3.17 22.01
N GLY A 14 4.76 2.59 21.05
CA GLY A 14 3.69 3.27 20.32
C GLY A 14 4.15 4.32 19.31
N GLN A 15 5.47 4.49 19.11
CA GLN A 15 6.05 5.44 18.15
C GLN A 15 6.63 4.76 16.91
N GLN A 16 6.54 3.44 16.82
CA GLN A 16 6.90 2.67 15.63
C GLN A 16 5.75 1.73 15.26
N ARG A 17 5.45 1.63 13.97
CA ARG A 17 4.52 0.65 13.41
C ARG A 17 5.02 0.15 12.07
N TYR A 18 4.59 -1.05 11.67
CA TYR A 18 4.83 -1.58 10.34
C TYR A 18 3.54 -1.55 9.54
N LEU A 19 3.64 -1.08 8.29
CA LEU A 19 2.53 -1.01 7.36
C LEU A 19 2.70 -2.04 6.26
N ILE A 20 1.60 -2.72 5.93
CA ILE A 20 1.49 -3.63 4.79
C ILE A 20 0.15 -3.42 4.10
N SER A 21 0.07 -3.66 2.79
CA SER A 21 -1.21 -3.74 2.09
C SER A 21 -1.98 -5.01 2.48
N LYS A 22 -3.31 -5.01 2.28
CA LYS A 22 -4.13 -6.22 2.43
C LYS A 22 -3.63 -7.37 1.56
N GLN A 23 -3.18 -7.09 0.34
CA GLN A 23 -2.59 -8.08 -0.55
C GLN A 23 -1.32 -8.70 0.05
N THR A 24 -0.45 -7.89 0.66
CA THR A 24 0.76 -8.38 1.33
C THR A 24 0.42 -9.22 2.55
N PHE A 25 -0.57 -8.80 3.34
CA PHE A 25 -1.09 -9.59 4.47
C PHE A 25 -1.59 -10.98 4.02
N ASP A 26 -2.36 -11.03 2.94
CA ASP A 26 -2.83 -12.30 2.38
C ASP A 26 -1.70 -13.16 1.81
N ALA A 27 -0.70 -12.55 1.17
CA ALA A 27 0.47 -13.25 0.67
C ALA A 27 1.31 -13.88 1.81
N ILE A 28 1.43 -13.20 2.95
CA ILE A 28 2.07 -13.76 4.16
C ILE A 28 1.32 -15.01 4.62
N HIS A 29 -0.01 -14.91 4.73
CA HIS A 29 -0.85 -16.04 5.14
C HIS A 29 -0.77 -17.19 4.14
N GLU A 30 -0.88 -16.92 2.84
CA GLU A 30 -0.80 -17.96 1.80
C GLU A 30 0.56 -18.66 1.84
N TYR A 31 1.66 -17.90 1.91
CA TYR A 31 3.00 -18.46 1.96
C TYR A 31 3.21 -19.34 3.21
N GLN A 32 2.72 -18.90 4.36
CA GLN A 32 2.70 -19.69 5.60
C GLN A 32 2.00 -21.04 5.39
N GLN A 33 0.81 -21.04 4.79
CA GLN A 33 0.00 -22.24 4.61
C GLN A 33 0.64 -23.20 3.60
N GLN A 34 1.19 -22.69 2.50
CA GLN A 34 1.93 -23.50 1.54
C GLN A 34 3.17 -24.15 2.18
N LEU A 35 3.90 -23.42 3.02
CA LEU A 35 5.05 -23.93 3.75
C LEU A 35 4.64 -25.01 4.75
N GLY A 36 3.61 -24.74 5.58
CA GLY A 36 3.07 -25.70 6.54
C GLY A 36 2.46 -26.97 5.90
N GLN A 37 2.15 -26.94 4.60
CA GLN A 37 1.73 -28.10 3.82
C GLN A 37 2.90 -28.82 3.12
N GLY A 38 4.13 -28.28 3.22
CA GLY A 38 5.32 -28.81 2.53
C GLY A 38 5.30 -28.61 1.01
N LYS A 39 4.51 -27.65 0.51
CA LYS A 39 4.41 -27.35 -0.93
C LYS A 39 5.51 -26.42 -1.43
N VAL A 40 6.05 -25.61 -0.51
CA VAL A 40 7.15 -24.69 -0.78
C VAL A 40 8.20 -24.84 0.32
N GLU A 41 9.46 -24.61 -0.05
CA GLU A 41 10.58 -24.60 0.88
C GLU A 41 11.01 -23.15 1.14
N PRO A 42 11.27 -22.77 2.40
CA PRO A 42 11.78 -21.45 2.69
C PRO A 42 13.23 -21.28 2.27
N GLY A 43 13.60 -20.02 2.02
CA GLY A 43 14.97 -19.59 1.90
C GLY A 43 15.77 -19.86 3.17
N VAL A 44 17.09 -19.85 3.06
CA VAL A 44 18.01 -20.23 4.15
C VAL A 44 17.78 -19.39 5.42
N ASN A 45 17.55 -18.08 5.28
CA ASN A 45 17.36 -17.20 6.43
C ASN A 45 16.01 -17.40 7.13
N VAL A 46 14.93 -17.59 6.36
CA VAL A 46 13.60 -17.88 6.93
C VAL A 46 13.58 -19.26 7.57
N ARG A 47 14.23 -20.27 6.97
CA ARG A 47 14.43 -21.59 7.57
C ARG A 47 15.14 -21.49 8.92
N ALA A 48 16.23 -20.74 8.99
CA ALA A 48 16.97 -20.54 10.24
C ALA A 48 16.11 -19.89 11.32
N ALA A 49 15.30 -18.89 10.96
CA ALA A 49 14.37 -18.24 11.89
C ALA A 49 13.25 -19.18 12.38
N LEU A 50 12.68 -20.00 11.49
CA LEU A 50 11.70 -21.03 11.85
C LEU A 50 12.30 -22.10 12.77
N ASN A 51 13.49 -22.60 12.46
CA ASN A 51 14.18 -23.58 13.29
C ASN A 51 14.56 -23.02 14.67
N TYR A 52 14.88 -21.73 14.75
CA TYR A 52 15.11 -21.06 16.04
C TYR A 52 13.83 -21.03 16.91
N LEU A 53 12.67 -20.76 16.29
CA LEU A 53 11.36 -20.81 16.95
C LEU A 53 11.01 -22.23 17.40
N LEU A 54 11.11 -23.21 16.49
CA LEU A 54 10.75 -24.61 16.75
C LEU A 54 11.63 -25.28 17.81
N ALA A 55 12.85 -24.76 18.03
CA ALA A 55 13.76 -25.19 19.06
C ALA A 55 13.52 -24.53 20.43
N GLU A 56 12.43 -23.75 20.61
CA GLU A 56 12.09 -23.17 21.91
C GLU A 56 12.08 -24.22 23.03
N GLY A 57 12.69 -23.87 24.16
CA GLY A 57 12.94 -24.80 25.27
C GLY A 57 14.21 -25.66 25.15
N ASN A 58 14.97 -25.56 24.06
CA ASN A 58 16.26 -26.24 23.88
C ASN A 58 17.45 -25.26 23.87
N ASP A 59 18.59 -25.71 24.40
CA ASP A 59 19.84 -24.92 24.46
C ASP A 59 20.59 -24.84 23.12
N GLU A 60 20.28 -25.73 22.20
CA GLU A 60 20.89 -25.81 20.87
C GLU A 60 19.80 -25.89 19.79
N PHE A 61 20.10 -25.39 18.59
CA PHE A 61 19.25 -25.56 17.43
C PHE A 61 20.09 -25.76 16.17
N ASP A 62 19.54 -26.45 15.17
CA ASP A 62 20.16 -26.55 13.84
C ASP A 62 19.40 -25.62 12.88
N PRO A 63 20.04 -24.53 12.38
CA PRO A 63 19.39 -23.59 11.46
C PRO A 63 18.99 -24.25 10.13
N ASN A 64 19.63 -25.35 9.76
CA ASN A 64 19.41 -26.04 8.49
C ASN A 64 18.56 -27.32 8.65
N LYS A 65 18.04 -27.60 9.85
CA LYS A 65 17.21 -28.77 10.12
C LYS A 65 16.05 -28.82 9.12
N ALA A 66 15.86 -29.99 8.50
CA ALA A 66 14.69 -30.26 7.68
C ALA A 66 13.44 -30.34 8.57
N PHE A 67 12.31 -29.81 8.08
CA PHE A 67 11.07 -29.82 8.85
C PHE A 67 10.47 -31.22 8.88
N THR A 68 10.17 -31.69 10.09
CA THR A 68 9.35 -32.88 10.29
C THR A 68 7.87 -32.55 10.06
N PRO A 69 6.98 -33.54 9.87
CA PRO A 69 5.54 -33.29 9.78
C PRO A 69 4.97 -32.53 11.00
N GLU A 70 5.55 -32.72 12.18
CA GLU A 70 5.15 -31.98 13.39
C GLU A 70 5.59 -30.51 13.33
N ASP A 71 6.82 -30.25 12.83
CA ASP A 71 7.32 -28.89 12.62
C ASP A 71 6.41 -28.14 11.64
N LEU A 72 6.04 -28.77 10.52
CA LEU A 72 5.15 -28.20 9.51
C LEU A 72 3.77 -27.86 10.07
N GLU A 73 3.18 -28.73 10.89
CA GLU A 73 1.89 -28.46 11.54
C GLU A 73 1.98 -27.33 12.58
N LYS A 74 3.12 -27.17 13.27
CA LYS A 74 3.35 -26.01 14.16
C LYS A 74 3.41 -24.71 13.37
N ILE A 75 4.13 -24.70 12.24
CA ILE A 75 4.23 -23.52 11.36
C ILE A 75 2.84 -23.13 10.82
N ARG A 76 2.04 -24.13 10.41
CA ARG A 76 0.68 -23.93 9.89
C ARG A 76 -0.27 -23.28 10.90
N LYS A 77 -0.01 -23.44 12.20
CA LYS A 77 -0.83 -22.92 13.31
C LYS A 77 -0.45 -21.52 13.77
N LEU A 78 0.67 -20.98 13.31
CA LEU A 78 1.06 -19.60 13.63
C LEU A 78 -0.03 -18.63 13.14
N SER A 79 -0.23 -17.53 13.85
CA SER A 79 -0.99 -16.42 13.30
C SER A 79 -0.22 -15.75 12.16
N THR A 80 -0.91 -14.98 11.32
CA THR A 80 -0.26 -14.21 10.25
C THR A 80 0.77 -13.23 10.82
N GLU A 81 0.47 -12.62 11.97
CA GLU A 81 1.37 -11.73 12.72
C GLU A 81 2.61 -12.47 13.21
N GLU A 82 2.46 -13.65 13.81
CA GLU A 82 3.57 -14.48 14.28
C GLU A 82 4.45 -14.93 13.12
N PHE A 83 3.87 -15.30 11.98
CA PHE A 83 4.64 -15.67 10.80
C PHE A 83 5.33 -14.46 10.15
N ALA A 84 4.67 -13.29 10.11
CA ALA A 84 5.30 -12.04 9.70
C ALA A 84 6.51 -11.70 10.59
N GLN A 85 6.43 -11.96 11.90
CA GLN A 85 7.55 -11.81 12.83
C GLN A 85 8.73 -12.70 12.46
N ILE A 86 8.48 -13.93 12.03
CA ILE A 86 9.54 -14.83 11.57
C ILE A 86 10.18 -14.34 10.28
N LEU A 87 9.39 -13.83 9.33
CA LEU A 87 9.91 -13.21 8.11
C LEU A 87 10.80 -12.00 8.44
N MET A 88 10.36 -11.11 9.33
CA MET A 88 11.17 -9.96 9.79
C MET A 88 12.44 -10.40 10.51
N ASN A 89 12.38 -11.42 11.35
CA ASN A 89 13.56 -11.98 12.03
C ASN A 89 14.60 -12.60 11.08
N SER A 90 14.22 -12.89 9.84
CA SER A 90 15.15 -13.41 8.82
C SER A 90 16.09 -12.33 8.29
N ARG A 91 15.71 -11.05 8.40
CA ARG A 91 16.50 -9.88 7.99
C ARG A 91 17.81 -9.78 8.78
N LYS A 92 18.79 -9.12 8.18
CA LYS A 92 20.08 -8.84 8.81
C LYS A 92 20.08 -7.42 9.36
N ASN A 93 20.92 -7.15 10.36
CA ASN A 93 21.07 -5.78 10.88
C ASN A 93 21.49 -4.81 9.76
N TRP A 94 22.37 -5.27 8.85
CA TRP A 94 22.78 -4.55 7.66
C TRP A 94 23.15 -5.54 6.55
N ILE A 95 22.92 -5.16 5.28
CA ILE A 95 23.24 -5.96 4.09
C ILE A 95 23.16 -5.11 2.81
N PHE A 96 23.99 -5.41 1.81
CA PHE A 96 23.85 -4.88 0.45
C PHE A 96 22.82 -5.68 -0.34
N ALA A 97 21.57 -5.22 -0.35
CA ALA A 97 20.45 -5.93 -0.99
C ALA A 97 20.67 -6.21 -2.49
N GLU A 98 21.40 -5.34 -3.19
CA GLU A 98 21.75 -5.52 -4.60
C GLU A 98 22.68 -6.71 -4.87
N GLN A 99 23.35 -7.23 -3.83
CA GLN A 99 24.26 -8.38 -3.92
C GLN A 99 23.60 -9.69 -3.51
N VAL A 100 22.36 -9.62 -2.99
CA VAL A 100 21.62 -10.79 -2.52
C VAL A 100 21.09 -11.59 -3.70
N ARG A 101 21.45 -12.87 -3.74
CA ARG A 101 20.85 -13.84 -4.66
C ARG A 101 19.52 -14.31 -4.10
N ILE A 102 18.50 -14.31 -4.95
CA ILE A 102 17.13 -14.69 -4.62
C ILE A 102 16.76 -15.92 -5.44
N GLY A 103 16.10 -16.88 -4.81
CA GLY A 103 15.62 -18.10 -5.46
C GLY A 103 15.73 -19.33 -4.56
N ASP A 104 15.40 -20.49 -5.12
CA ASP A 104 15.39 -21.75 -4.38
C ASP A 104 16.78 -22.08 -3.80
N GLY A 105 16.80 -22.40 -2.51
CA GLY A 105 18.04 -22.68 -1.77
C GLY A 105 18.97 -21.47 -1.58
N GLN A 106 18.55 -20.26 -1.95
CA GLN A 106 19.29 -19.03 -1.67
C GLN A 106 18.92 -18.44 -0.30
N ALA A 107 19.48 -17.27 0.02
CA ALA A 107 19.26 -16.58 1.29
C ALA A 107 17.76 -16.34 1.55
N TRP A 108 17.04 -15.90 0.51
CA TRP A 108 15.58 -15.79 0.45
C TRP A 108 15.08 -16.30 -0.91
N ASN A 109 13.85 -16.80 -0.95
CA ASN A 109 13.16 -17.16 -2.19
C ASN A 109 12.34 -15.98 -2.74
N GLU A 110 11.70 -16.18 -3.90
CA GLU A 110 10.94 -15.13 -4.58
C GLU A 110 9.72 -14.64 -3.76
N ALA A 111 8.98 -15.54 -3.11
CA ALA A 111 7.82 -15.19 -2.30
C ALA A 111 8.23 -14.33 -1.09
N GLU A 112 9.30 -14.74 -0.41
CA GLU A 112 9.88 -14.01 0.72
C GLU A 112 10.36 -12.62 0.30
N PHE A 113 11.05 -12.50 -0.84
CA PHE A 113 11.46 -11.19 -1.36
C PHE A 113 10.27 -10.28 -1.65
N LYS A 114 9.23 -10.79 -2.35
CA LYS A 114 8.05 -10.00 -2.69
C LYS A 114 7.35 -9.49 -1.43
N ILE A 115 7.17 -10.36 -0.43
CA ILE A 115 6.57 -9.98 0.85
C ILE A 115 7.42 -8.91 1.55
N LEU A 116 8.71 -9.19 1.76
CA LEU A 116 9.60 -8.30 2.51
C LEU A 116 9.78 -6.94 1.82
N SER A 117 9.69 -6.89 0.48
CA SER A 117 9.77 -5.64 -0.29
C SER A 117 8.53 -4.75 -0.15
N CYS A 118 7.42 -5.30 0.36
CA CYS A 118 6.15 -4.59 0.57
C CYS A 118 5.85 -4.33 2.05
N ILE A 119 6.81 -4.53 2.95
CA ILE A 119 6.71 -4.12 4.36
C ILE A 119 7.39 -2.77 4.52
N GLY A 120 6.63 -1.75 4.90
CA GLY A 120 7.20 -0.47 5.29
C GLY A 120 7.14 -0.24 6.81
N SER A 121 7.96 0.69 7.27
CA SER A 121 8.15 1.01 8.68
C SER A 121 7.94 2.50 8.90
N VAL A 122 7.20 2.85 9.93
CA VAL A 122 6.86 4.23 10.28
C VAL A 122 7.42 4.51 11.66
N VAL A 123 8.25 5.55 11.78
CA VAL A 123 8.77 6.06 13.06
C VAL A 123 8.23 7.46 13.27
N GLU A 124 7.43 7.64 14.31
CA GLU A 124 6.74 8.90 14.57
C GLU A 124 7.54 9.82 15.49
N ASN A 125 7.52 11.12 15.17
CA ASN A 125 8.12 12.17 15.99
C ASN A 125 9.61 11.97 16.29
N ALA A 126 10.37 11.48 15.30
CA ALA A 126 11.82 11.44 15.37
C ALA A 126 12.38 12.86 15.50
N THR A 127 13.28 13.04 16.46
CA THR A 127 14.01 14.30 16.68
C THR A 127 15.09 14.43 15.63
N VAL A 128 15.16 15.58 14.95
CA VAL A 128 16.12 15.85 13.89
C VAL A 128 17.18 16.84 14.37
N TYR A 129 18.46 16.48 14.23
CA TYR A 129 19.61 17.27 14.71
C TYR A 129 20.38 17.96 13.58
N ASP A 130 20.27 17.47 12.35
CA ASP A 130 20.82 18.09 11.13
C ASP A 130 19.89 17.81 9.93
N ASN A 131 20.16 18.42 8.77
CA ASN A 131 19.26 18.33 7.62
C ASN A 131 19.36 17.04 6.79
N GLY A 132 20.17 16.05 7.20
CA GLY A 132 20.23 14.76 6.53
C GLY A 132 20.94 14.77 5.18
N ARG A 133 21.84 15.73 4.92
CA ARG A 133 22.58 15.78 3.65
C ARG A 133 23.57 14.61 3.50
N HIS A 134 23.55 14.04 2.30
CA HIS A 134 24.52 13.07 1.82
C HIS A 134 25.73 13.78 1.16
N SER A 135 26.87 13.08 1.02
CA SER A 135 27.95 13.35 0.05
C SER A 135 29.06 14.38 0.33
N ASN A 136 29.03 15.16 1.42
CA ASN A 136 30.21 15.99 1.78
C ASN A 136 30.76 15.63 3.17
N PRO A 137 31.81 14.79 3.26
CA PRO A 137 32.43 14.42 4.54
C PRO A 137 32.94 15.61 5.37
N GLN A 138 33.10 16.80 4.76
CA GLN A 138 33.52 18.00 5.47
C GLN A 138 32.35 18.76 6.14
N ILE A 139 31.10 18.47 5.77
CA ILE A 139 29.89 19.21 6.21
C ILE A 139 28.74 18.24 6.62
N GLN A 140 28.94 16.92 6.53
CA GLN A 140 27.97 15.93 7.01
C GLN A 140 27.80 16.05 8.52
N GLY A 141 26.56 16.09 9.00
CA GLY A 141 26.30 16.21 10.43
C GLY A 141 26.70 17.55 11.01
N ASP A 142 26.40 18.64 10.30
CA ASP A 142 26.69 20.00 10.76
C ASP A 142 25.98 20.40 12.07
N GLY A 143 25.01 19.59 12.53
CA GLY A 143 24.30 19.80 13.78
C GLY A 143 23.51 21.10 13.79
N ARG A 144 23.10 21.64 12.63
CA ARG A 144 22.44 22.95 12.54
C ARG A 144 21.13 23.04 13.34
N TYR A 145 20.54 21.91 13.71
CA TYR A 145 19.35 21.85 14.56
C TYR A 145 19.64 21.31 15.97
N ALA A 146 20.90 21.09 16.36
CA ALA A 146 21.23 20.48 17.64
C ALA A 146 20.69 21.27 18.84
N ASP A 147 20.69 22.60 18.77
CA ASP A 147 20.20 23.48 19.85
C ASP A 147 18.67 23.71 19.81
N ASN A 148 18.04 23.49 18.66
CA ASN A 148 16.60 23.64 18.48
C ASN A 148 16.08 22.59 17.48
N PRO A 149 16.05 21.32 17.88
CA PRO A 149 15.68 20.23 16.99
C PRO A 149 14.19 20.28 16.70
N HIS A 150 13.82 19.86 15.49
CA HIS A 150 12.42 19.72 15.10
C HIS A 150 12.04 18.24 14.98
N LYS A 151 10.75 17.99 14.77
CA LYS A 151 10.18 16.64 14.66
C LYS A 151 9.85 16.31 13.22
N VAL A 152 10.10 15.05 12.85
CA VAL A 152 9.77 14.47 11.55
C VAL A 152 9.22 13.06 11.77
N HIS A 153 8.21 12.68 10.99
CA HIS A 153 7.81 11.28 10.85
C HIS A 153 8.59 10.61 9.72
N LEU A 154 9.16 9.45 9.98
CA LEU A 154 9.98 8.71 9.04
C LEU A 154 9.18 7.57 8.44
N LEU A 155 9.13 7.51 7.11
CA LEU A 155 8.41 6.50 6.34
C LEU A 155 9.44 5.67 5.57
N CYS A 156 9.91 4.57 6.15
CA CYS A 156 10.94 3.73 5.55
C CYS A 156 10.28 2.67 4.67
N ILE A 157 10.62 2.62 3.38
CA ILE A 157 10.01 1.69 2.43
C ILE A 157 11.05 1.14 1.45
N PRO A 158 11.05 -0.18 1.17
CA PRO A 158 11.97 -0.76 0.21
C PRO A 158 11.79 -0.23 -1.22
N GLY A 159 12.86 0.28 -1.82
CA GLY A 159 12.85 0.66 -3.24
C GLY A 159 12.87 -0.53 -4.19
N ALA A 160 12.45 -0.33 -5.44
CA ALA A 160 12.53 -1.38 -6.45
C ALA A 160 13.99 -1.78 -6.73
N VAL A 161 14.29 -3.08 -6.71
CA VAL A 161 15.65 -3.62 -6.90
C VAL A 161 15.83 -4.15 -8.32
N LEU A 162 16.00 -3.25 -9.29
CA LEU A 162 16.19 -3.57 -10.71
C LEU A 162 17.55 -4.22 -11.03
N ALA A 163 18.50 -4.21 -10.10
CA ALA A 163 19.72 -5.00 -10.18
C ALA A 163 19.47 -6.51 -10.01
N ASN A 164 18.30 -6.88 -9.47
CA ASN A 164 17.86 -8.26 -9.27
C ASN A 164 16.77 -8.61 -10.31
N PRO A 165 16.77 -9.85 -10.86
CA PRO A 165 15.77 -10.26 -11.85
C PRO A 165 14.32 -10.18 -11.36
N ILE A 166 14.02 -10.34 -10.07
CA ILE A 166 12.62 -10.41 -9.61
C ILE A 166 11.86 -9.10 -9.86
N ASP A 167 12.41 -7.95 -9.44
CA ASP A 167 11.78 -6.66 -9.73
C ASP A 167 12.05 -6.21 -11.17
N ALA A 168 13.21 -6.55 -11.74
CA ALA A 168 13.53 -6.22 -13.12
C ALA A 168 12.54 -6.86 -14.11
N ASP A 169 12.21 -8.14 -13.95
CA ASP A 169 11.26 -8.84 -14.84
C ASP A 169 9.83 -8.34 -14.66
N ARG A 170 9.49 -7.83 -13.47
CA ARG A 170 8.20 -7.17 -13.21
C ARG A 170 8.10 -5.80 -13.86
N ILE A 171 9.18 -5.05 -14.00
CA ILE A 171 9.14 -3.61 -14.36
C ILE A 171 9.66 -3.34 -15.78
N VAL A 172 10.63 -4.12 -16.24
CA VAL A 172 11.45 -3.78 -17.41
C VAL A 172 11.03 -4.63 -18.60
N ASP A 173 10.64 -3.96 -19.68
CA ASP A 173 10.36 -4.60 -20.95
C ASP A 173 11.62 -4.69 -21.82
N THR A 174 11.68 -5.77 -22.61
CA THR A 174 12.66 -5.90 -23.69
C THR A 174 12.03 -5.37 -24.97
N GLN A 175 12.65 -4.33 -25.54
CA GLN A 175 12.22 -3.73 -26.79
C GLN A 175 12.58 -4.62 -27.99
N PRO A 176 11.97 -4.41 -29.17
CA PRO A 176 12.26 -5.21 -30.37
C PRO A 176 13.72 -5.21 -30.81
N ASP A 177 14.48 -4.16 -30.47
CA ASP A 177 15.92 -4.02 -30.75
C ASP A 177 16.81 -4.68 -29.68
N GLY A 178 16.21 -5.34 -28.68
CA GLY A 178 16.90 -5.97 -27.56
C GLY A 178 17.25 -5.02 -26.42
N SER A 179 16.99 -3.71 -26.54
CA SER A 179 17.20 -2.76 -25.46
C SER A 179 16.20 -2.97 -24.32
N LYS A 180 16.58 -2.54 -23.11
CA LYS A 180 15.77 -2.65 -21.90
C LYS A 180 15.19 -1.28 -21.55
N ALA A 181 13.88 -1.21 -21.29
CA ALA A 181 13.20 0.02 -20.91
C ALA A 181 12.24 -0.21 -19.74
N ILE A 182 12.11 0.78 -18.87
CA ILE A 182 11.11 0.75 -17.80
C ILE A 182 9.72 0.85 -18.43
N ASN A 183 8.86 -0.12 -18.13
CA ASN A 183 7.43 -0.03 -18.40
C ASN A 183 6.77 0.79 -17.30
N GLN A 184 6.15 1.92 -17.65
CA GLN A 184 5.59 2.84 -16.66
C GLN A 184 4.40 2.24 -15.88
N GLU A 185 3.50 1.51 -16.54
CA GLU A 185 2.34 0.91 -15.87
C GLU A 185 2.80 -0.12 -14.84
N LYS A 186 3.73 -1.00 -15.23
CA LYS A 186 4.29 -2.00 -14.30
C LYS A 186 5.13 -1.35 -13.19
N TYR A 187 5.82 -0.25 -13.48
CA TYR A 187 6.51 0.54 -12.46
C TYR A 187 5.53 1.15 -11.47
N ASN A 188 4.39 1.67 -11.96
CA ASN A 188 3.31 2.17 -11.13
C ASN A 188 2.78 1.07 -10.21
N ASP A 189 2.45 -0.12 -10.73
CA ASP A 189 1.94 -1.23 -9.93
C ASP A 189 2.85 -1.54 -8.73
N VAL A 190 4.17 -1.66 -8.97
CA VAL A 190 5.15 -1.94 -7.90
C VAL A 190 5.20 -0.82 -6.87
N TYR A 191 5.09 0.45 -7.28
CA TYR A 191 5.16 1.57 -6.35
C TYR A 191 3.82 1.90 -5.69
N VAL A 192 2.68 1.58 -6.31
CA VAL A 192 1.35 1.60 -5.65
C VAL A 192 1.38 0.61 -4.49
N ASP A 193 1.80 -0.64 -4.74
CA ASP A 193 1.92 -1.69 -3.72
C ASP A 193 2.76 -1.27 -2.50
N ARG A 194 3.72 -0.35 -2.68
CA ARG A 194 4.70 0.04 -1.65
C ARG A 194 4.45 1.42 -1.04
N LEU A 195 4.05 2.41 -1.84
CA LEU A 195 3.95 3.82 -1.42
C LEU A 195 2.54 4.26 -1.06
N GLU A 196 1.48 3.62 -1.58
CA GLU A 196 0.10 4.04 -1.32
C GLU A 196 -0.17 4.08 0.20
N MET A 197 0.16 2.99 0.91
CA MET A 197 0.02 2.91 2.36
C MET A 197 0.89 3.93 3.12
N MET A 198 2.03 4.35 2.55
CA MET A 198 2.91 5.37 3.15
C MET A 198 2.29 6.76 3.02
N PHE A 199 1.70 7.08 1.88
CA PHE A 199 1.01 8.35 1.68
C PHE A 199 -0.30 8.42 2.48
N MET A 200 -1.04 7.33 2.59
CA MET A 200 -2.19 7.25 3.51
C MET A 200 -1.75 7.57 4.95
N GLN A 201 -0.64 6.99 5.41
CA GLN A 201 -0.10 7.30 6.74
C GLN A 201 0.31 8.77 6.87
N ALA A 202 0.96 9.35 5.85
CA ALA A 202 1.35 10.77 5.86
C ALA A 202 0.11 11.70 5.96
N ASN A 203 -0.97 11.34 5.27
CA ASN A 203 -2.26 12.03 5.35
C ASN A 203 -2.87 11.92 6.76
N GLU A 204 -2.94 10.73 7.33
CA GLU A 204 -3.48 10.53 8.68
C GLU A 204 -2.66 11.23 9.76
N LEU A 205 -1.34 11.30 9.62
CA LEU A 205 -0.48 12.07 10.53
C LEU A 205 -0.77 13.57 10.44
N GLY A 206 -0.90 14.12 9.23
CA GLY A 206 -1.28 15.52 9.05
C GLY A 206 -2.66 15.83 9.66
N LYS A 207 -3.63 14.92 9.44
CA LYS A 207 -4.97 15.00 10.02
C LYS A 207 -4.95 14.99 11.55
N GLN A 208 -4.18 14.10 12.16
CA GLN A 208 -4.01 14.01 13.62
C GLN A 208 -3.38 15.28 14.20
N GLU A 209 -2.46 15.90 13.48
CA GLU A 209 -1.82 17.17 13.86
C GLU A 209 -2.69 18.40 13.58
N GLY A 210 -3.80 18.24 12.86
CA GLY A 210 -4.65 19.35 12.40
C GLY A 210 -3.94 20.25 11.38
N ARG A 211 -3.00 19.69 10.61
CA ARG A 211 -2.14 20.42 9.67
C ARG A 211 -2.07 19.67 8.33
N LYS A 212 -1.50 20.34 7.32
CA LYS A 212 -1.00 19.66 6.12
C LYS A 212 0.42 19.16 6.36
N THR A 213 0.87 18.21 5.55
CA THR A 213 2.20 17.62 5.64
C THR A 213 3.02 17.94 4.39
N LEU A 214 4.30 18.33 4.59
CA LEU A 214 5.32 18.29 3.55
C LEU A 214 6.00 16.91 3.61
N VAL A 215 5.88 16.12 2.54
CA VAL A 215 6.49 14.80 2.40
C VAL A 215 7.71 14.90 1.49
N THR A 216 8.90 14.73 2.03
CA THR A 216 10.14 14.64 1.21
C THR A 216 10.39 13.21 0.78
N VAL A 217 10.67 13.01 -0.50
CA VAL A 217 10.85 11.71 -1.15
C VAL A 217 12.17 11.71 -1.93
N PRO A 218 13.13 10.82 -1.62
CA PRO A 218 14.38 10.71 -2.35
C PRO A 218 14.16 9.99 -3.68
N GLY A 219 15.22 9.82 -4.47
CA GLY A 219 15.23 8.83 -5.55
C GLY A 219 15.18 7.40 -5.02
N ILE A 220 14.00 6.94 -4.60
CA ILE A 220 13.77 5.57 -4.12
C ILE A 220 14.09 4.58 -5.25
N GLY A 221 14.95 3.61 -4.97
CA GLY A 221 15.40 2.63 -5.97
C GLY A 221 16.22 3.24 -7.12
N ASN A 222 16.58 4.53 -7.10
CA ASN A 222 17.26 5.23 -8.21
C ASN A 222 18.80 5.09 -8.16
N GLY A 223 19.34 4.65 -7.02
CA GLY A 223 20.77 4.47 -6.78
C GLY A 223 21.31 3.16 -7.38
N VAL A 224 22.07 2.41 -6.59
CA VAL A 224 22.63 1.11 -7.02
C VAL A 224 21.52 0.10 -7.34
N PHE A 225 20.39 0.17 -6.63
CA PHE A 225 19.23 -0.69 -6.87
C PHE A 225 18.67 -0.59 -8.29
N ALA A 226 18.80 0.54 -8.97
CA ALA A 226 18.31 0.69 -10.35
C ALA A 226 19.17 -0.06 -11.40
N GLY A 227 20.34 -0.59 -11.04
CA GLY A 227 21.22 -1.29 -11.98
C GLY A 227 21.54 -0.43 -13.21
N ALA A 228 21.18 -0.90 -14.41
CA ALA A 228 21.39 -0.19 -15.67
C ALA A 228 20.62 1.15 -15.79
N PHE A 229 19.62 1.38 -14.92
CA PHE A 229 18.79 2.58 -14.89
C PHE A 229 19.22 3.61 -13.84
N LYS A 230 20.37 3.40 -13.18
CA LYS A 230 20.87 4.30 -12.12
C LYS A 230 20.83 5.77 -12.51
N GLY A 231 20.20 6.59 -11.67
CA GLY A 231 20.03 8.03 -11.86
C GLY A 231 18.93 8.45 -12.86
N LYS A 232 18.21 7.50 -13.46
CA LYS A 232 17.27 7.77 -14.56
C LYS A 232 15.81 7.48 -14.22
N THR A 233 15.50 6.99 -13.02
CA THR A 233 14.14 6.55 -12.67
C THR A 233 13.25 7.67 -12.12
N MET A 234 13.78 8.87 -11.89
CA MET A 234 13.02 9.99 -11.31
C MET A 234 11.73 10.36 -12.06
N PRO A 235 11.70 10.46 -13.40
CA PRO A 235 10.44 10.72 -14.11
C PRO A 235 9.42 9.60 -13.92
N ASN A 236 9.87 8.35 -13.77
CA ASN A 236 8.98 7.21 -13.54
C ASN A 236 8.43 7.22 -12.11
N LEU A 237 9.26 7.58 -11.12
CA LEU A 237 8.86 7.70 -9.72
C LEU A 237 7.86 8.84 -9.52
N GLU A 238 8.10 10.01 -10.13
CA GLU A 238 7.13 11.12 -10.09
C GLU A 238 5.77 10.70 -10.64
N LYS A 239 5.74 10.03 -11.79
CA LYS A 239 4.48 9.52 -12.38
C LYS A 239 3.78 8.51 -11.49
N ALA A 240 4.51 7.59 -10.86
CA ALA A 240 3.91 6.63 -9.94
C ALA A 240 3.28 7.33 -8.72
N ILE A 241 3.96 8.33 -8.17
CA ILE A 241 3.45 9.14 -7.06
C ILE A 241 2.23 9.97 -7.52
N ALA A 242 2.28 10.56 -8.72
CA ALA A 242 1.14 11.26 -9.29
C ALA A 242 -0.08 10.33 -9.43
N THR A 243 0.11 9.12 -9.96
CA THR A 243 -0.96 8.11 -10.06
C THR A 243 -1.57 7.78 -8.70
N ILE A 244 -0.75 7.61 -7.66
CA ILE A 244 -1.23 7.38 -6.29
C ILE A 244 -2.04 8.59 -5.80
N LEU A 245 -1.51 9.81 -5.90
CA LEU A 245 -2.20 11.02 -5.43
C LEU A 245 -3.50 11.30 -6.20
N GLU A 246 -3.54 11.01 -7.50
CA GLU A 246 -4.73 11.14 -8.36
C GLU A 246 -5.82 10.12 -7.99
N ALA A 247 -5.43 8.93 -7.54
CA ALA A 247 -6.36 7.90 -7.08
C ALA A 247 -7.00 8.22 -5.72
N HIS A 248 -6.41 9.13 -4.94
CA HIS A 248 -6.87 9.48 -3.59
C HIS A 248 -7.12 10.99 -3.41
N PRO A 249 -8.13 11.56 -4.09
CA PRO A 249 -8.49 12.97 -3.93
C PRO A 249 -8.93 13.32 -2.50
N GLU A 250 -9.32 12.34 -1.67
CA GLU A 250 -9.70 12.49 -0.27
C GLU A 250 -8.53 12.78 0.69
N TRP A 251 -7.27 12.65 0.24
CA TRP A 251 -6.09 12.93 1.07
C TRP A 251 -5.77 14.42 1.17
N GLU A 252 -6.65 15.15 1.87
CA GLU A 252 -6.59 16.62 1.99
C GLU A 252 -5.43 17.15 2.85
N HIS A 253 -4.78 16.28 3.63
CA HIS A 253 -3.71 16.65 4.57
C HIS A 253 -2.30 16.47 4.00
N ILE A 254 -2.15 16.06 2.73
CA ILE A 254 -0.87 16.12 2.03
C ILE A 254 -0.81 17.47 1.30
N GLY A 255 0.06 18.37 1.75
CA GLY A 255 0.16 19.70 1.14
C GLY A 255 1.20 19.78 0.03
N CYS A 256 2.35 19.13 0.25
CA CYS A 256 3.42 19.08 -0.74
C CYS A 256 4.16 17.74 -0.67
N VAL A 257 4.47 17.18 -1.83
CA VAL A 257 5.40 16.08 -2.00
C VAL A 257 6.63 16.60 -2.75
N TRP A 258 7.78 16.59 -2.09
CA TRP A 258 9.04 17.09 -2.61
C TRP A 258 9.96 15.94 -3.01
N LEU A 259 10.18 15.78 -4.31
CA LEU A 259 11.07 14.78 -4.91
C LEU A 259 12.49 15.34 -5.07
N ASP A 260 13.47 14.60 -4.57
CA ASP A 260 14.89 14.91 -4.74
C ASP A 260 15.67 13.70 -5.25
N GLY A 261 16.05 13.77 -6.52
CA GLY A 261 16.83 12.75 -7.24
C GLY A 261 18.34 12.97 -7.21
N TRP A 262 18.85 13.82 -6.31
CA TRP A 262 20.25 14.23 -6.20
C TRP A 262 20.81 14.91 -7.45
N GLN A 263 21.24 14.16 -8.46
CA GLN A 263 21.84 14.66 -9.71
C GLN A 263 20.94 14.42 -10.93
N SER A 264 19.67 14.08 -10.70
CA SER A 264 18.72 13.95 -11.80
C SER A 264 18.56 15.28 -12.55
N PRO A 265 18.46 15.27 -13.89
CA PRO A 265 18.08 16.46 -14.65
C PRO A 265 16.57 16.74 -14.60
N HIS A 266 15.78 15.83 -14.01
CA HIS A 266 14.32 15.93 -13.97
C HIS A 266 13.88 16.97 -12.95
N ILE A 267 13.26 18.04 -13.44
CA ILE A 267 12.64 19.10 -12.64
C ILE A 267 11.20 19.28 -13.12
N ASN A 268 10.26 19.42 -12.19
CA ASN A 268 8.87 19.60 -12.51
C ASN A 268 8.08 20.19 -11.33
N ASP A 269 6.97 20.84 -11.63
CA ASP A 269 5.92 21.22 -10.68
C ASP A 269 4.58 20.73 -11.23
N GLN A 270 3.85 19.94 -10.44
CA GLN A 270 2.52 19.45 -10.77
C GLN A 270 1.58 19.69 -9.59
N ARG A 271 0.41 20.27 -9.86
CA ARG A 271 -0.67 20.40 -8.87
C ARG A 271 -1.66 19.26 -9.07
N ILE A 272 -1.88 18.44 -8.05
CA ILE A 272 -2.82 17.33 -8.04
C ILE A 272 -3.81 17.58 -6.90
N GLY A 273 -5.03 18.03 -7.24
CA GLY A 273 -5.97 18.54 -6.25
C GLY A 273 -5.33 19.65 -5.41
N ASN A 274 -5.25 19.44 -4.10
CA ASN A 274 -4.65 20.36 -3.14
C ASN A 274 -3.15 20.14 -2.91
N THR A 275 -2.56 19.11 -3.52
CA THR A 275 -1.18 18.68 -3.30
C THR A 275 -0.25 19.24 -4.36
N LEU A 276 0.85 19.86 -3.94
CA LEU A 276 1.97 20.22 -4.82
C LEU A 276 2.96 19.06 -4.92
N LEU A 277 3.05 18.40 -6.07
CA LEU A 277 4.12 17.46 -6.39
C LEU A 277 5.24 18.22 -7.10
N ARG A 278 6.41 18.32 -6.48
CA ARG A 278 7.54 19.13 -6.96
C ARG A 278 8.82 18.32 -6.99
N ALA A 279 9.55 18.36 -8.10
CA ALA A 279 10.87 17.74 -8.24
C ALA A 279 11.97 18.81 -8.28
N ARG A 280 12.88 18.76 -7.30
CA ARG A 280 14.07 19.61 -7.16
C ARG A 280 15.24 18.81 -6.60
N ASN A 281 16.39 18.92 -7.25
CA ASN A 281 17.52 18.04 -7.04
C ASN A 281 18.62 18.77 -6.26
N SER A 282 18.98 18.27 -5.08
CA SER A 282 19.95 18.94 -4.19
C SER A 282 21.39 18.91 -4.74
N GLY A 283 21.75 17.93 -5.56
CA GLY A 283 23.06 17.83 -6.21
C GLY A 283 23.08 18.23 -7.69
N GLY A 284 21.94 18.70 -8.22
CA GLY A 284 21.69 18.89 -9.64
C GLY A 284 21.44 20.34 -10.02
N ASN A 285 21.22 20.58 -11.31
CA ASN A 285 20.77 21.88 -11.80
C ASN A 285 19.24 21.96 -11.67
N ASN A 286 18.73 23.02 -11.05
CA ASN A 286 17.31 23.28 -10.89
C ASN A 286 16.77 24.38 -11.83
N GLY A 287 17.49 24.68 -12.91
CA GLY A 287 17.09 25.72 -13.87
C GLY A 287 17.06 27.10 -13.22
N ASP A 288 15.99 27.86 -13.48
CA ASP A 288 15.80 29.21 -12.93
C ASP A 288 15.14 29.22 -11.53
N HIS A 289 14.82 28.03 -10.99
CA HIS A 289 14.24 27.90 -9.66
C HIS A 289 15.25 28.23 -8.57
N HIS A 290 14.76 28.84 -7.50
CA HIS A 290 15.57 29.22 -6.34
C HIS A 290 14.73 29.13 -5.07
N LEU A 291 15.38 28.79 -3.96
CA LEU A 291 14.75 28.86 -2.64
C LEU A 291 14.52 30.31 -2.26
N HIS A 292 13.40 30.58 -1.59
CA HIS A 292 13.05 31.91 -1.08
C HIS A 292 14.12 32.45 -0.13
N SER A 293 14.79 31.57 0.62
CA SER A 293 15.89 31.91 1.52
C SER A 293 17.14 32.45 0.79
N GLY A 294 17.23 32.29 -0.53
CA GLY A 294 18.42 32.59 -1.33
C GLY A 294 19.55 31.56 -1.17
N GLN A 295 19.37 30.53 -0.34
CA GLN A 295 20.34 29.44 -0.21
C GLN A 295 20.30 28.55 -1.46
N PRO A 296 21.44 27.94 -1.86
CA PRO A 296 21.43 26.96 -2.95
C PRO A 296 20.71 25.68 -2.50
N TYR A 297 20.03 24.99 -3.42
CA TYR A 297 19.41 23.68 -3.15
C TYR A 297 20.39 22.65 -2.61
N SER A 298 21.68 22.80 -2.91
CA SER A 298 22.68 21.93 -2.33
C SER A 298 22.65 21.97 -0.82
N GLU A 299 22.37 23.12 -0.18
CA GLU A 299 22.24 23.29 1.27
C GLU A 299 20.93 22.77 1.88
N LEU A 300 19.95 22.40 1.05
CA LEU A 300 18.67 21.87 1.46
C LEU A 300 18.74 20.34 1.58
N GLY A 301 18.72 19.84 2.80
CA GLY A 301 18.66 18.41 3.06
C GLY A 301 17.22 17.93 3.25
N GLN A 302 16.96 16.65 3.02
CA GLN A 302 15.59 16.13 3.05
C GLN A 302 14.98 16.08 4.47
N LEU A 303 15.79 16.24 5.52
CA LEU A 303 15.35 16.42 6.90
C LEU A 303 15.34 17.90 7.32
N SER A 304 15.38 18.85 6.39
CA SER A 304 15.15 20.26 6.71
C SER A 304 13.72 20.53 7.19
N LYS A 305 13.55 21.67 7.86
CA LYS A 305 12.21 22.18 8.25
C LYS A 305 11.38 22.49 7.01
N ALA A 306 10.04 22.49 7.14
CA ALA A 306 9.13 22.64 6.00
C ALA A 306 9.34 23.98 5.28
N GLU A 307 9.47 25.06 6.06
CA GLU A 307 9.62 26.42 5.55
C GLU A 307 10.91 26.64 4.75
N GLU A 308 11.92 25.78 4.91
CA GLU A 308 13.17 25.86 4.14
C GLU A 308 13.02 25.40 2.69
N PHE A 309 11.93 24.69 2.36
CA PHE A 309 11.60 24.24 1.01
C PHE A 309 10.85 25.28 0.17
N ALA A 310 10.48 26.42 0.76
CA ALA A 310 9.72 27.44 0.05
C ALA A 310 10.51 28.09 -1.09
N GLU A 311 9.88 28.27 -2.25
CA GLU A 311 10.40 29.02 -3.41
C GLU A 311 9.76 30.42 -3.53
N SER A 312 8.75 30.73 -2.71
CA SER A 312 8.12 32.06 -2.61
C SER A 312 7.82 32.49 -1.17
N ALA A 313 7.44 33.76 -0.98
CA ALA A 313 7.03 34.27 0.33
C ALA A 313 5.71 33.67 0.81
N GLU A 314 4.79 33.39 -0.11
CA GLU A 314 3.51 32.72 0.17
C GLU A 314 3.74 31.27 0.61
N GLU A 315 4.61 30.54 -0.09
CA GLU A 315 4.99 29.18 0.29
C GLU A 315 5.68 29.15 1.66
N LEU A 316 6.50 30.17 1.98
CA LEU A 316 7.15 30.27 3.29
C LEU A 316 6.12 30.33 4.44
N GLU A 317 5.11 31.19 4.33
CA GLU A 317 4.06 31.31 5.35
C GLU A 317 3.17 30.07 5.42
N GLU A 318 2.90 29.43 4.28
CA GLU A 318 2.15 28.18 4.22
C GLU A 318 2.92 27.04 4.90
N PHE A 319 4.18 26.81 4.51
CA PHE A 319 4.99 25.69 4.95
C PHE A 319 5.39 25.76 6.43
N LYS A 320 5.47 26.95 7.04
CA LYS A 320 5.63 27.10 8.51
C LYS A 320 4.56 26.34 9.31
N ASN A 321 3.39 26.16 8.73
CA ASN A 321 2.26 25.47 9.37
C ASN A 321 2.18 23.99 9.00
N TYR A 322 3.11 23.46 8.20
CA TYR A 322 3.09 22.07 7.78
C TYR A 322 3.81 21.16 8.78
N GLY A 323 3.24 19.96 9.00
CA GLY A 323 3.96 18.82 9.56
C GLY A 323 5.01 18.29 8.58
N ARG A 324 5.90 17.41 9.06
CA ARG A 324 6.98 16.84 8.24
C ARG A 324 6.92 15.32 8.19
N CYS A 325 6.95 14.80 6.97
CA CYS A 325 7.25 13.40 6.70
C CYS A 325 8.48 13.28 5.79
N LYS A 326 9.31 12.28 6.04
CA LYS A 326 10.44 11.91 5.18
C LYS A 326 10.33 10.45 4.81
N VAL A 327 10.23 10.17 3.51
CA VAL A 327 10.36 8.81 3.00
C VAL A 327 11.83 8.43 2.97
N PHE A 328 12.23 7.33 3.60
CA PHE A 328 13.57 6.76 3.46
C PHE A 328 13.56 5.61 2.46
N ALA A 329 14.52 5.64 1.52
CA ALA A 329 14.74 4.55 0.59
C ALA A 329 15.43 3.38 1.32
N TRP A 330 14.62 2.44 1.78
CA TRP A 330 15.06 1.25 2.50
C TRP A 330 15.30 0.08 1.53
N ASP A 331 15.64 -1.08 2.08
CA ASP A 331 15.77 -2.34 1.35
C ASP A 331 15.00 -3.50 2.03
N PRO A 332 14.73 -4.60 1.31
CA PRO A 332 13.89 -5.69 1.83
C PRO A 332 14.53 -6.55 2.93
N PHE A 333 15.85 -6.46 3.13
CA PHE A 333 16.62 -7.47 3.84
C PHE A 333 17.39 -6.94 5.06
N SER A 334 17.48 -5.63 5.23
CA SER A 334 18.15 -4.98 6.37
C SER A 334 17.18 -4.51 7.45
N PHE A 335 17.72 -4.06 8.59
CA PHE A 335 16.99 -3.24 9.55
C PHE A 335 16.92 -1.79 9.06
N GLU A 336 15.99 -1.00 9.58
CA GLU A 336 15.89 0.41 9.22
C GLU A 336 17.23 1.11 9.46
N GLY A 337 17.73 1.81 8.44
CA GLY A 337 19.00 2.53 8.49
C GLY A 337 20.22 1.77 7.97
N ASN A 338 20.14 0.45 7.80
CA ASN A 338 21.14 -0.41 7.13
C ASN A 338 22.61 0.01 7.35
N ASP A 339 23.19 0.78 6.43
CA ASP A 339 24.55 1.33 6.50
C ASP A 339 24.85 2.01 7.84
N TRP A 340 23.91 2.80 8.38
CA TRP A 340 24.09 3.45 9.68
C TRP A 340 24.05 2.46 10.84
N VAL A 341 23.32 1.36 10.70
CA VAL A 341 23.38 0.27 11.69
C VAL A 341 24.81 -0.25 11.78
N ALA A 342 25.53 -0.33 10.66
CA ALA A 342 26.96 -0.66 10.59
C ALA A 342 27.92 0.52 10.90
N GLY A 343 27.39 1.69 11.30
CA GLY A 343 28.19 2.89 11.61
C GLY A 343 28.63 3.71 10.39
N SER A 344 28.03 3.47 9.22
CA SER A 344 28.32 4.18 7.98
C SER A 344 27.19 5.14 7.64
N ARG A 345 27.44 6.45 7.72
CA ARG A 345 26.48 7.47 7.27
C ARG A 345 26.56 7.65 5.75
N GLN A 346 26.25 6.57 5.04
CA GLN A 346 26.21 6.49 3.58
C GLN A 346 24.82 6.10 3.15
N THR A 347 24.45 6.44 1.91
CA THR A 347 23.09 6.27 1.34
C THR A 347 22.00 7.10 2.03
N ASP A 348 20.79 7.10 1.45
CA ASP A 348 19.65 7.83 2.00
C ASP A 348 19.22 7.24 3.34
N GLU A 349 19.07 5.92 3.44
CA GLU A 349 18.73 5.25 4.71
C GLU A 349 19.78 5.47 5.80
N GLY A 350 21.07 5.49 5.48
CA GLY A 350 22.10 5.78 6.48
C GLY A 350 22.06 7.23 7.00
N CYS A 351 21.38 8.15 6.30
CA CYS A 351 21.14 9.50 6.80
C CYS A 351 20.10 9.56 7.93
N ILE A 352 19.45 8.45 8.28
CA ILE A 352 18.66 8.32 9.51
C ILE A 352 19.49 8.68 10.77
N ALA A 353 20.83 8.59 10.67
CA ALA A 353 21.82 9.07 11.62
C ALA A 353 21.65 10.53 12.08
N ALA A 354 20.96 11.35 11.29
CA ALA A 354 20.60 12.72 11.64
C ALA A 354 19.51 12.81 12.71
N THR A 355 18.93 11.67 13.12
CA THR A 355 17.75 11.59 13.98
C THR A 355 17.94 10.62 15.14
N ASN A 356 17.07 10.69 16.16
CA ASN A 356 17.04 9.68 17.24
C ASN A 356 16.21 8.42 16.90
N ALA A 357 15.93 8.14 15.63
CA ALA A 357 15.04 7.05 15.24
C ALA A 357 15.46 5.67 15.77
N HIS A 358 16.77 5.36 15.79
CA HIS A 358 17.25 4.08 16.32
C HIS A 358 17.04 3.95 17.83
N GLU A 359 17.05 5.03 18.61
CA GLU A 359 16.65 5.00 20.02
C GLU A 359 15.16 4.70 20.16
N ILE A 360 14.31 5.32 19.32
CA ILE A 360 12.87 5.04 19.30
C ILE A 360 12.62 3.57 18.92
N ILE A 361 13.25 3.07 17.87
CA ILE A 361 13.05 1.70 17.38
C ILE A 361 13.57 0.67 18.39
N SER A 362 14.77 0.87 18.92
CA SER A 362 15.46 -0.15 19.73
C SER A 362 15.20 -0.05 21.23
N GLY A 363 14.80 1.13 21.73
CA GLY A 363 14.76 1.45 23.16
C GLY A 363 16.13 1.61 23.81
N ILE A 364 17.22 1.55 23.04
CA ILE A 364 18.59 1.77 23.54
C ILE A 364 18.89 3.27 23.47
N GLU A 365 19.29 3.85 24.60
CA GLU A 365 19.69 5.26 24.68
C GLU A 365 20.77 5.60 23.65
N GLY A 366 20.61 6.73 22.97
CA GLY A 366 21.62 7.28 22.07
C GLY A 366 21.94 8.73 22.35
N GLU A 367 22.91 9.25 21.60
CA GLU A 367 23.31 10.65 21.67
C GLU A 367 23.80 11.16 20.32
N TYR A 368 23.46 12.41 19.98
CA TYR A 368 23.99 13.10 18.81
C TYR A 368 25.36 13.70 19.13
N LYS A 369 26.43 13.09 18.60
CA LYS A 369 27.82 13.45 18.92
C LYS A 369 28.74 13.28 17.71
N PRO A 370 29.97 13.83 17.75
CA PRO A 370 30.98 13.54 16.74
C PRO A 370 31.20 12.03 16.56
N VAL A 371 31.39 11.59 15.32
CA VAL A 371 31.69 10.20 14.98
C VAL A 371 33.17 9.92 15.30
N PRO A 372 33.50 8.86 16.08
CA PRO A 372 34.89 8.51 16.38
C PRO A 372 35.76 8.39 15.12
N GLY A 373 36.90 9.10 15.10
CA GLY A 373 37.79 9.14 13.93
C GLY A 373 37.34 10.06 12.79
N ARG A 374 36.19 10.74 12.91
CA ARG A 374 35.66 11.72 11.96
C ARG A 374 35.11 12.93 12.71
N GLU A 375 36.01 13.72 13.31
CA GLU A 375 35.63 14.82 14.22
C GLU A 375 34.71 15.90 13.60
N ARG A 376 34.69 16.02 12.27
CA ARG A 376 33.83 16.96 11.54
C ARG A 376 32.44 16.40 11.23
N GLU A 377 32.24 15.09 11.40
CA GLU A 377 30.98 14.41 11.18
C GLU A 377 30.28 14.19 12.53
N ARG A 378 29.02 14.62 12.67
CA ARG A 378 28.19 14.29 13.83
C ARG A 378 27.04 13.39 13.42
N ALA A 379 26.64 12.52 14.33
CA ALA A 379 25.55 11.57 14.11
C ALA A 379 25.00 11.05 15.43
N PHE A 380 23.76 10.56 15.39
CA PHE A 380 23.09 9.93 16.51
C PHE A 380 23.52 8.47 16.67
N GLN A 381 24.26 8.21 17.74
CA GLN A 381 24.95 6.94 17.99
C GLN A 381 24.46 6.30 19.29
N PRO A 382 24.51 4.95 19.43
CA PRO A 382 24.12 4.30 20.66
C PRO A 382 25.11 4.62 21.80
N LYS A 383 24.59 4.77 23.01
CA LYS A 383 25.41 5.01 24.19
C LYS A 383 26.08 3.71 24.62
N GLY A 384 27.40 3.77 24.83
CA GLY A 384 28.19 2.61 25.29
C GLY A 384 28.59 1.61 24.21
N PHE A 385 28.20 1.82 22.95
CA PHE A 385 28.54 0.94 21.83
C PHE A 385 29.17 1.71 20.67
N PRO A 386 30.09 1.09 19.88
CA PRO A 386 30.65 1.73 18.70
C PRO A 386 29.62 1.92 17.58
N THR A 387 28.75 0.94 17.36
CA THR A 387 27.70 0.97 16.34
C THR A 387 26.38 0.43 16.87
N TRP A 388 25.28 0.73 16.18
CA TRP A 388 23.98 0.12 16.48
C TRP A 388 24.00 -1.40 16.26
N ASN A 389 24.77 -1.89 15.28
CA ASN A 389 24.97 -3.31 15.07
C ASN A 389 25.59 -3.99 16.29
N ASP A 390 26.60 -3.37 16.93
CA ASP A 390 27.20 -3.91 18.16
C ASP A 390 26.17 -3.94 19.29
N ALA A 391 25.40 -2.85 19.45
CA ALA A 391 24.35 -2.76 20.45
C ALA A 391 23.25 -3.83 20.25
N PHE A 392 22.84 -4.09 19.01
CA PHE A 392 21.83 -5.10 18.69
C PHE A 392 22.37 -6.51 18.91
N ASN A 393 23.63 -6.76 18.59
CA ASN A 393 24.23 -8.09 18.76
C ASN A 393 24.47 -8.44 20.23
N GLU A 394 24.85 -7.47 21.07
CA GLU A 394 25.10 -7.69 22.51
C GLU A 394 23.91 -8.35 23.23
N VAL A 395 22.69 -7.90 22.91
CA VAL A 395 21.45 -8.41 23.53
C VAL A 395 20.60 -9.26 22.58
N ASN A 396 21.17 -9.63 21.42
CA ASN A 396 20.51 -10.34 20.34
C ASN A 396 19.12 -9.76 20.00
N LEU A 397 19.08 -8.44 19.83
CA LEU A 397 17.88 -7.66 19.54
C LEU A 397 17.38 -7.91 18.12
N LYS A 398 16.08 -8.16 17.98
CA LYS A 398 15.39 -8.37 16.69
C LYS A 398 14.29 -7.34 16.50
N GLN A 399 13.99 -7.01 15.24
CA GLN A 399 12.82 -6.22 14.88
C GLN A 399 11.54 -6.88 15.42
N SER A 400 10.52 -6.08 15.74
CA SER A 400 9.24 -6.57 16.28
C SER A 400 8.07 -6.02 15.48
N ILE A 401 7.34 -6.89 14.78
CA ILE A 401 6.19 -6.53 13.94
C ILE A 401 4.86 -7.04 14.50
N ALA A 402 4.83 -8.21 15.17
CA ALA A 402 3.58 -8.91 15.48
C ALA A 402 2.57 -8.09 16.31
N ASP A 403 3.05 -7.18 17.15
CA ASP A 403 2.25 -6.38 18.05
C ASP A 403 1.96 -4.95 17.55
N ARG A 404 2.49 -4.59 16.38
CA ARG A 404 2.41 -3.24 15.80
C ARG A 404 2.22 -3.23 14.28
N MET A 405 1.74 -4.34 13.73
CA MET A 405 1.43 -4.48 12.31
C MET A 405 0.06 -3.88 12.01
N VAL A 406 0.03 -2.96 11.05
CA VAL A 406 -1.16 -2.27 10.57
C VAL A 406 -1.34 -2.61 9.09
N VAL A 407 -2.57 -2.90 8.70
CA VAL A 407 -2.94 -3.32 7.35
C VAL A 407 -3.68 -2.16 6.68
N TYR A 408 -3.22 -1.78 5.50
CA TYR A 408 -3.96 -0.88 4.62
C TYR A 408 -5.00 -1.68 3.83
N LYS A 409 -6.29 -1.38 4.05
CA LYS A 409 -7.44 -2.06 3.47
C LYS A 409 -8.60 -1.08 3.34
N ASP A 410 -9.30 -1.10 2.20
CA ASP A 410 -10.51 -0.31 1.95
C ASP A 410 -10.31 1.19 2.25
N ASN A 411 -9.19 1.76 1.79
CA ASN A 411 -8.74 3.14 2.04
C ASN A 411 -8.59 3.51 3.53
N ALA A 412 -8.36 2.52 4.40
CA ALA A 412 -8.17 2.71 5.83
C ALA A 412 -6.95 1.94 6.35
N LEU A 413 -6.34 2.46 7.42
CA LEU A 413 -5.32 1.77 8.18
C LEU A 413 -5.97 1.08 9.39
N VAL A 414 -5.96 -0.25 9.41
CA VAL A 414 -6.60 -1.06 10.45
C VAL A 414 -5.58 -1.95 11.17
N ASN A 415 -5.82 -2.27 12.44
CA ASN A 415 -4.93 -3.19 13.14
C ASN A 415 -5.03 -4.59 12.52
N SER A 416 -3.88 -5.25 12.31
CA SER A 416 -3.84 -6.62 11.74
C SER A 416 -4.73 -7.61 12.50
N LYS A 417 -4.84 -7.50 13.83
CA LYS A 417 -5.69 -8.38 14.64
C LYS A 417 -7.18 -8.26 14.31
N GLU A 418 -7.64 -7.08 13.88
CA GLU A 418 -9.03 -6.87 13.42
C GLU A 418 -9.28 -7.58 12.09
N VAL A 419 -8.28 -7.61 11.21
CA VAL A 419 -8.33 -8.35 9.93
C VAL A 419 -8.32 -9.87 10.18
N SER A 420 -7.41 -10.35 11.02
CA SER A 420 -7.28 -11.77 11.41
C SER A 420 -8.56 -12.33 12.03
N THR A 421 -9.25 -11.54 12.87
CA THR A 421 -10.51 -11.95 13.50
C THR A 421 -11.59 -12.26 12.46
N THR A 422 -11.65 -11.50 11.36
CA THR A 422 -12.61 -11.74 10.27
C THR A 422 -12.30 -13.05 9.52
N GLN A 423 -11.02 -13.40 9.33
CA GLN A 423 -10.61 -14.65 8.69
C GLN A 423 -10.77 -15.88 9.60
N GLN A 424 -10.49 -15.74 10.90
CA GLN A 424 -10.67 -16.80 11.89
C GLN A 424 -12.16 -17.11 12.10
N ASP A 425 -13.03 -16.09 12.15
CA ASP A 425 -14.49 -16.24 12.18
C ASP A 425 -14.99 -17.05 10.99
N LEU A 426 -14.48 -16.76 9.78
CA LEU A 426 -14.80 -17.54 8.58
C LEU A 426 -14.38 -19.01 8.71
N HIS A 427 -13.15 -19.31 9.13
CA HIS A 427 -12.69 -20.69 9.27
C HIS A 427 -13.47 -21.46 10.36
N LEU A 428 -13.79 -20.80 11.48
CA LEU A 428 -14.65 -21.35 12.54
C LEU A 428 -16.03 -21.69 11.99
N LYS A 429 -16.69 -20.74 11.31
CA LYS A 429 -18.02 -20.96 10.71
C LYS A 429 -18.00 -22.04 9.63
N ILE A 430 -16.93 -22.14 8.83
CA ILE A 430 -16.74 -23.21 7.84
C ILE A 430 -16.65 -24.57 8.54
N SER A 431 -15.99 -24.65 9.70
CA SER A 431 -15.90 -25.91 10.48
C SER A 431 -17.25 -26.37 11.06
N GLU A 432 -18.22 -25.47 11.14
CA GLU A 432 -19.59 -25.71 11.61
C GLU A 432 -20.63 -25.83 10.48
N ILE A 433 -20.18 -25.92 9.23
CA ILE A 433 -21.06 -26.00 8.05
C ILE A 433 -22.14 -27.08 8.24
N LYS A 434 -23.40 -26.64 8.18
CA LYS A 434 -24.57 -27.50 8.28
C LYS A 434 -24.94 -28.04 6.91
N LYS A 435 -25.29 -29.33 6.87
CA LYS A 435 -25.73 -30.01 5.65
C LYS A 435 -27.02 -29.37 5.11
N GLY A 436 -26.97 -28.89 3.87
CA GLY A 436 -28.14 -28.39 3.13
C GLY A 436 -28.50 -26.92 3.40
N GLY A 437 -27.70 -26.18 4.16
CA GLY A 437 -27.86 -24.74 4.41
C GLY A 437 -27.11 -23.84 3.42
N SER A 438 -27.38 -22.55 3.47
CA SER A 438 -26.75 -21.50 2.65
C SER A 438 -25.64 -20.86 3.50
N PHE A 439 -24.38 -21.24 3.29
CA PHE A 439 -23.28 -20.90 4.19
C PHE A 439 -23.16 -19.39 4.46
N ILE A 440 -23.17 -18.58 3.39
CA ILE A 440 -22.97 -17.13 3.53
C ILE A 440 -24.20 -16.50 4.19
N ARG A 441 -25.39 -16.93 3.78
CA ARG A 441 -26.65 -16.39 4.30
C ARG A 441 -26.95 -16.77 5.74
N ASP A 442 -26.52 -17.94 6.15
CA ASP A 442 -26.80 -18.50 7.48
C ASP A 442 -25.83 -17.94 8.54
N ASN A 443 -24.67 -17.42 8.13
CA ASN A 443 -23.59 -17.05 9.05
C ASN A 443 -23.17 -15.57 9.01
N TYR A 444 -23.65 -14.81 8.04
CA TYR A 444 -23.28 -13.41 7.86
C TYR A 444 -24.51 -12.53 7.61
N PRO A 445 -24.51 -11.29 8.15
CA PRO A 445 -25.54 -10.31 7.81
C PRO A 445 -25.44 -9.93 6.33
N LYS A 446 -26.57 -9.55 5.72
CA LYS A 446 -26.76 -9.46 4.26
C LYS A 446 -25.78 -8.49 3.60
N GLU A 447 -25.41 -7.44 4.30
CA GLU A 447 -24.49 -6.38 3.87
C GLU A 447 -23.06 -6.90 3.66
N GLN A 448 -22.70 -8.00 4.34
CA GLN A 448 -21.37 -8.62 4.25
C GLN A 448 -21.26 -9.69 3.17
N TRP A 449 -22.38 -10.12 2.57
CA TRP A 449 -22.40 -11.24 1.62
C TRP A 449 -21.47 -11.03 0.41
N PRO A 450 -21.40 -9.85 -0.24
CA PRO A 450 -20.53 -9.66 -1.41
C PRO A 450 -19.05 -9.82 -1.06
N ALA A 451 -18.60 -9.23 0.04
CA ALA A 451 -17.20 -9.28 0.48
C ALA A 451 -16.79 -10.71 0.87
N ILE A 452 -17.64 -11.42 1.60
CA ILE A 452 -17.41 -12.81 1.99
C ILE A 452 -17.44 -13.74 0.77
N ALA A 453 -18.37 -13.52 -0.17
CA ALA A 453 -18.45 -14.28 -1.42
C ALA A 453 -17.18 -14.12 -2.26
N LYS A 454 -16.71 -12.89 -2.46
CA LYS A 454 -15.47 -12.60 -3.18
C LYS A 454 -14.26 -13.28 -2.53
N TYR A 455 -14.14 -13.16 -1.21
CA TYR A 455 -13.05 -13.81 -0.47
C TYR A 455 -13.06 -15.34 -0.63
N ILE A 456 -14.23 -15.98 -0.51
CA ILE A 456 -14.35 -17.44 -0.69
C ILE A 456 -13.97 -17.85 -2.11
N VAL A 457 -14.31 -17.06 -3.13
CA VAL A 457 -13.97 -17.33 -4.53
C VAL A 457 -12.46 -17.19 -4.78
N ASP A 458 -11.88 -16.09 -4.33
CA ASP A 458 -10.46 -15.75 -4.54
C ASP A 458 -9.54 -16.73 -3.80
N TYR A 459 -9.93 -17.17 -2.59
CA TYR A 459 -9.12 -18.01 -1.71
C TYR A 459 -9.62 -19.46 -1.58
N LYS A 460 -10.48 -19.94 -2.49
CA LYS A 460 -11.13 -21.26 -2.40
C LYS A 460 -10.13 -22.41 -2.16
N ALA A 461 -8.96 -22.37 -2.80
CA ALA A 461 -7.96 -23.42 -2.71
C ALA A 461 -7.36 -23.46 -1.30
N ALA A 462 -6.95 -22.30 -0.77
CA ALA A 462 -6.41 -22.17 0.57
C ALA A 462 -7.44 -22.57 1.65
N ILE A 463 -8.69 -22.14 1.50
CA ILE A 463 -9.78 -22.48 2.44
C ILE A 463 -9.99 -23.99 2.51
N ILE A 464 -10.04 -24.68 1.36
CA ILE A 464 -10.26 -26.14 1.30
C ILE A 464 -9.06 -26.90 1.89
N GLU A 465 -7.85 -26.43 1.64
CA GLU A 465 -6.61 -27.09 2.06
C GLU A 465 -6.30 -26.89 3.55
N ASN A 466 -6.76 -25.79 4.16
CA ASN A 466 -6.49 -25.49 5.56
C ASN A 466 -7.46 -26.18 6.53
N LEU A 467 -8.55 -26.76 6.03
CA LEU A 467 -9.47 -27.54 6.85
C LEU A 467 -8.86 -28.88 7.28
N PRO A 468 -9.06 -29.32 8.54
CA PRO A 468 -8.66 -30.64 8.98
C PRO A 468 -9.16 -31.71 8.00
N GLN A 469 -8.31 -32.68 7.62
CA GLN A 469 -8.63 -33.72 6.62
C GLN A 469 -9.95 -34.46 6.92
N ARG A 470 -10.31 -34.64 8.19
CA ARG A 470 -11.59 -35.24 8.60
C ARG A 470 -12.80 -34.35 8.28
N ILE A 471 -12.64 -33.04 8.25
CA ILE A 471 -13.67 -32.05 7.91
C ILE A 471 -13.78 -31.92 6.39
N SER A 472 -12.66 -31.79 5.66
CA SER A 472 -12.68 -31.67 4.20
C SER A 472 -13.27 -32.89 3.49
N VAL A 473 -13.01 -34.10 4.01
CA VAL A 473 -13.60 -35.36 3.48
C VAL A 473 -15.06 -35.50 3.90
N ARG A 474 -15.43 -35.10 5.12
CA ARG A 474 -16.80 -35.24 5.66
C ARG A 474 -17.77 -34.22 5.03
N PHE A 475 -17.28 -33.05 4.66
CA PHE A 475 -18.08 -31.91 4.19
C PHE A 475 -17.72 -31.46 2.77
N SER A 476 -17.12 -32.34 1.95
CA SER A 476 -16.67 -31.98 0.59
C SER A 476 -17.81 -31.42 -0.27
N LYS A 477 -19.01 -32.01 -0.17
CA LYS A 477 -20.20 -31.56 -0.90
C LYS A 477 -20.71 -30.21 -0.38
N GLU A 478 -20.61 -29.97 0.91
CA GLU A 478 -21.04 -28.72 1.54
C GLU A 478 -20.05 -27.59 1.27
N LEU A 479 -18.74 -27.88 1.18
CA LEU A 479 -17.72 -26.93 0.72
C LEU A 479 -17.91 -26.58 -0.76
N GLU A 480 -18.19 -27.57 -1.61
CA GLU A 480 -18.57 -27.33 -3.01
C GLU A 480 -19.83 -26.47 -3.12
N ALA A 481 -20.83 -26.71 -2.25
CA ALA A 481 -22.05 -25.91 -2.19
C ALA A 481 -21.77 -24.47 -1.74
N MET A 482 -20.91 -24.26 -0.74
CA MET A 482 -20.46 -22.95 -0.28
C MET A 482 -19.73 -22.18 -1.39
N VAL A 483 -18.75 -22.81 -2.07
CA VAL A 483 -18.02 -22.18 -3.17
C VAL A 483 -18.97 -21.85 -4.33
N LYS A 484 -19.93 -22.74 -4.62
CA LYS A 484 -20.95 -22.51 -5.65
C LYS A 484 -21.88 -21.36 -5.26
N GLU A 485 -22.31 -21.28 -4.00
CA GLU A 485 -23.11 -20.17 -3.47
C GLU A 485 -22.35 -18.84 -3.56
N ALA A 486 -21.08 -18.81 -3.12
CA ALA A 486 -20.20 -17.66 -3.24
C ALA A 486 -20.02 -17.22 -4.70
N THR A 487 -19.75 -18.17 -5.59
CA THR A 487 -19.63 -17.93 -7.03
C THR A 487 -20.93 -17.40 -7.64
N ILE A 488 -22.09 -17.88 -7.16
CA ILE A 488 -23.40 -17.40 -7.60
C ILE A 488 -23.66 -16.00 -7.07
N LEU A 489 -23.35 -15.70 -5.80
CA LEU A 489 -23.55 -14.36 -5.22
C LEU A 489 -22.64 -13.32 -5.88
N ASP A 490 -21.37 -13.66 -6.10
CA ASP A 490 -20.39 -12.85 -6.82
C ASP A 490 -20.85 -12.57 -8.27
N LYS A 491 -21.23 -13.62 -9.01
CA LYS A 491 -21.75 -13.48 -10.39
C LYS A 491 -23.11 -12.81 -10.48
N LYS A 492 -24.04 -13.05 -9.55
CA LYS A 492 -25.42 -12.53 -9.59
C LYS A 492 -25.47 -11.04 -9.23
N THR A 493 -24.52 -10.54 -8.44
CA THR A 493 -24.37 -9.10 -8.13
C THR A 493 -23.96 -8.31 -9.38
N LEU A 494 -23.09 -8.88 -10.22
CA LEU A 494 -22.63 -8.28 -11.49
C LEU A 494 -23.57 -8.52 -12.68
N MET A 495 -24.23 -9.68 -12.75
CA MET A 495 -25.05 -10.07 -13.91
C MET A 495 -26.48 -9.54 -13.91
N SER A 496 -27.03 -9.04 -12.79
CA SER A 496 -28.46 -8.66 -12.72
C SER A 496 -28.80 -7.31 -13.34
N ILE A 497 -27.83 -6.58 -13.91
CA ILE A 497 -28.10 -5.35 -14.67
C ILE A 497 -27.42 -5.46 -16.03
N SER A 498 -28.15 -5.95 -17.04
CA SER A 498 -27.57 -6.36 -18.33
C SER A 498 -27.55 -5.30 -19.43
N HIS A 499 -28.04 -4.08 -19.18
CA HIS A 499 -28.20 -3.08 -20.23
C HIS A 499 -27.23 -1.90 -20.06
N GLY A 500 -26.14 -1.92 -20.84
CA GLY A 500 -25.25 -0.77 -21.03
C GLY A 500 -25.74 0.15 -22.14
N TYR A 501 -25.45 1.46 -22.03
CA TYR A 501 -25.72 2.43 -23.10
C TYR A 501 -24.69 2.31 -24.23
N ASN A 502 -25.00 1.51 -25.24
CA ASN A 502 -24.09 1.09 -26.32
C ASN A 502 -23.78 2.15 -27.41
N HIS A 503 -24.00 3.45 -27.16
CA HIS A 503 -23.74 4.50 -28.16
C HIS A 503 -22.53 5.37 -27.82
N GLY A 504 -21.54 5.40 -28.74
CA GLY A 504 -20.32 6.21 -28.63
C GLY A 504 -19.00 5.43 -28.54
N ASP A 505 -18.82 4.34 -29.28
CA ASP A 505 -17.56 3.59 -29.29
C ASP A 505 -16.55 4.21 -30.28
N ASN A 506 -15.31 4.43 -29.84
CA ASN A 506 -14.11 4.80 -30.59
C ASN A 506 -14.24 5.83 -31.74
N ASN A 507 -13.81 7.07 -31.47
CA ASN A 507 -13.39 8.09 -32.46
C ASN A 507 -14.38 8.49 -33.59
N ARG A 508 -15.68 8.22 -33.46
CA ARG A 508 -16.72 8.83 -34.32
C ARG A 508 -17.92 9.31 -33.51
N THR A 509 -17.88 10.56 -33.08
CA THR A 509 -19.06 11.28 -32.59
C THR A 509 -20.10 11.42 -33.71
N ARG A 510 -21.34 10.99 -33.45
CA ARG A 510 -22.48 11.30 -34.34
C ARG A 510 -22.69 12.82 -34.37
N TYR A 511 -23.01 13.37 -35.54
CA TYR A 511 -23.33 14.79 -35.66
C TYR A 511 -24.67 15.07 -34.95
N HIS A 512 -24.61 15.82 -33.86
CA HIS A 512 -25.78 16.19 -33.06
C HIS A 512 -26.09 17.68 -33.27
N TRP A 513 -27.36 18.02 -33.53
CA TRP A 513 -27.78 19.43 -33.69
C TRP A 513 -27.59 20.23 -32.39
N ARG A 514 -27.72 19.57 -31.24
CA ARG A 514 -27.31 20.07 -29.91
C ARG A 514 -26.80 18.90 -29.08
N ALA A 515 -25.50 18.85 -28.82
CA ALA A 515 -24.92 17.86 -27.92
C ALA A 515 -25.35 18.14 -26.46
N ALA A 516 -25.54 17.09 -25.67
CA ALA A 516 -25.75 17.26 -24.22
C ALA A 516 -24.49 17.86 -23.58
N SER A 517 -24.67 18.72 -22.58
CA SER A 517 -23.60 19.40 -21.86
C SER A 517 -23.88 19.34 -20.37
N ALA A 518 -22.83 19.14 -19.58
CA ALA A 518 -22.89 19.17 -18.13
C ALA A 518 -22.64 20.58 -17.55
N ASN A 519 -22.31 21.58 -18.39
CA ASN A 519 -22.00 22.93 -17.92
C ASN A 519 -23.16 23.55 -17.11
N GLY A 520 -22.88 23.89 -15.85
CA GLY A 520 -23.85 24.46 -14.91
C GLY A 520 -24.80 23.43 -14.25
N LEU A 521 -24.60 22.14 -14.54
CA LEU A 521 -25.44 21.04 -14.06
C LEU A 521 -24.61 19.96 -13.34
N ARG A 522 -23.40 19.67 -13.82
CA ARG A 522 -22.43 18.75 -13.20
C ARG A 522 -20.99 19.14 -13.57
N ASN A 523 -20.22 19.63 -12.59
CA ASN A 523 -18.89 20.20 -12.86
C ASN A 523 -17.81 19.13 -13.08
N ASP A 524 -17.97 17.97 -12.43
CA ASP A 524 -17.15 16.76 -12.56
C ASP A 524 -17.21 16.12 -13.95
N LEU A 525 -18.31 16.32 -14.69
CA LEU A 525 -18.44 15.86 -16.08
C LEU A 525 -18.42 17.01 -17.10
N ALA A 526 -17.95 18.20 -16.70
CA ALA A 526 -17.97 19.40 -17.53
C ALA A 526 -17.13 19.29 -18.81
N GLU A 527 -16.22 18.32 -18.91
CA GLU A 527 -15.41 18.06 -20.11
C GLU A 527 -16.10 17.11 -21.11
N LEU A 528 -17.08 16.33 -20.66
CA LEU A 528 -17.80 15.39 -21.51
C LEU A 528 -18.97 16.07 -22.23
N ARG A 529 -19.24 15.63 -23.47
CA ARG A 529 -20.36 16.12 -24.30
C ARG A 529 -21.08 14.97 -24.99
N GLY A 530 -22.34 15.20 -25.35
CA GLY A 530 -23.06 14.31 -26.26
C GLY A 530 -23.31 12.92 -25.68
N ASP A 531 -23.05 11.88 -26.47
CA ASP A 531 -23.29 10.47 -26.10
C ASP A 531 -22.32 9.99 -25.00
N ALA A 532 -21.08 10.48 -24.97
CA ALA A 532 -20.07 10.09 -23.96
C ALA A 532 -20.45 10.54 -22.54
N LEU A 533 -20.97 11.77 -22.43
CA LEU A 533 -21.51 12.30 -21.17
C LEU A 533 -22.68 11.43 -20.67
N LYS A 534 -23.63 11.11 -21.56
CA LYS A 534 -24.79 10.29 -21.21
C LYS A 534 -24.40 8.86 -20.83
N ARG A 535 -23.40 8.28 -21.49
CA ARG A 535 -22.89 6.94 -21.14
C ARG A 535 -22.31 6.92 -19.73
N LYS A 536 -21.42 7.88 -19.41
CA LYS A 536 -20.78 7.94 -18.10
C LYS A 536 -21.81 8.05 -16.97
N ILE A 537 -22.83 8.90 -17.16
CA ILE A 537 -23.96 9.02 -16.23
C ILE A 537 -24.72 7.69 -16.11
N VAL A 538 -25.04 7.02 -17.22
CA VAL A 538 -25.74 5.71 -17.19
C VAL A 538 -24.92 4.63 -16.49
N GLU A 539 -23.60 4.60 -16.68
CA GLU A 539 -22.70 3.64 -16.01
C GLU A 539 -22.60 3.88 -14.51
N GLU A 540 -22.48 5.13 -14.06
CA GLU A 540 -22.46 5.44 -12.62
C GLU A 540 -23.76 5.02 -11.92
N TYR A 541 -24.91 5.28 -12.54
CA TYR A 541 -26.18 4.82 -11.99
C TYR A 541 -26.34 3.30 -12.11
N ARG A 542 -25.76 2.65 -13.12
CA ARG A 542 -25.75 1.18 -13.22
C ARG A 542 -25.09 0.55 -11.98
N GLU A 543 -23.95 1.08 -11.55
CA GLU A 543 -23.24 0.61 -10.36
C GLU A 543 -24.04 0.86 -9.08
N LYS A 544 -24.60 2.07 -8.92
CA LYS A 544 -25.45 2.43 -7.76
C LYS A 544 -26.74 1.61 -7.68
N ILE A 545 -27.39 1.35 -8.82
CA ILE A 545 -28.59 0.51 -8.90
C ILE A 545 -28.23 -0.96 -8.62
N ALA A 546 -27.03 -1.42 -9.04
CA ALA A 546 -26.55 -2.78 -8.77
C ALA A 546 -26.31 -3.02 -7.28
N SER A 547 -25.82 -2.00 -6.57
CA SER A 547 -25.60 -2.08 -5.12
C SER A 547 -26.87 -2.02 -4.28
N CYS A 548 -28.02 -1.61 -4.82
CA CYS A 548 -29.29 -1.58 -4.09
C CYS A 548 -29.75 -3.01 -3.77
N THR A 549 -30.21 -3.27 -2.55
CA THR A 549 -30.64 -4.61 -2.09
C THR A 549 -32.04 -4.65 -1.48
N THR A 550 -32.67 -3.49 -1.28
CA THR A 550 -34.05 -3.30 -0.78
C THR A 550 -34.83 -2.34 -1.68
N LYS A 551 -36.16 -2.30 -1.53
CA LYS A 551 -37.02 -1.40 -2.30
C LYS A 551 -36.81 0.05 -1.86
N GLU A 552 -36.59 0.24 -0.57
CA GLU A 552 -36.30 1.53 0.03
C GLU A 552 -35.00 2.14 -0.51
N GLU A 553 -33.92 1.36 -0.61
CA GLU A 553 -32.64 1.80 -1.21
C GLU A 553 -32.80 2.12 -2.69
N LEU A 554 -33.54 1.28 -3.44
CA LEU A 554 -33.78 1.51 -4.86
C LEU A 554 -34.66 2.75 -5.10
N ASP A 555 -35.66 3.00 -4.24
CA ASP A 555 -36.53 4.17 -4.29
C ASP A 555 -35.80 5.44 -3.85
N GLU A 556 -34.80 5.34 -2.98
CA GLU A 556 -33.89 6.43 -2.65
C GLU A 556 -33.01 6.79 -3.85
N VAL A 557 -32.32 5.82 -4.45
CA VAL A 557 -31.52 6.05 -5.67
C VAL A 557 -32.37 6.56 -6.83
N ARG A 558 -33.63 6.12 -6.95
CA ARG A 558 -34.59 6.64 -7.94
C ARG A 558 -34.97 8.09 -7.67
N ARG A 559 -35.26 8.45 -6.41
CA ARG A 559 -35.58 9.84 -6.03
C ARG A 559 -34.40 10.78 -6.23
N ASP A 560 -33.19 10.32 -5.90
CA ASP A 560 -31.96 11.05 -6.14
C ASP A 560 -31.75 11.30 -7.63
N TYR A 561 -31.90 10.26 -8.46
CA TYR A 561 -31.87 10.41 -9.90
C TYR A 561 -32.94 11.40 -10.40
N GLU A 562 -34.19 11.25 -9.97
CA GLU A 562 -35.33 12.05 -10.44
C GLU A 562 -35.25 13.53 -10.08
N SER A 563 -34.56 13.86 -8.99
CA SER A 563 -34.33 15.23 -8.54
C SER A 563 -32.98 15.81 -9.00
N SER A 564 -32.11 14.98 -9.57
CA SER A 564 -30.76 15.39 -9.99
C SER A 564 -30.74 16.17 -11.32
N ASN A 565 -29.66 16.93 -11.48
CA ASN A 565 -29.28 17.51 -12.76
C ASN A 565 -28.95 16.44 -13.82
N ASP A 566 -28.65 15.20 -13.41
CA ASP A 566 -28.31 14.09 -14.30
C ASP A 566 -29.51 13.63 -15.11
N LYS A 567 -30.70 13.61 -14.51
CA LYS A 567 -31.94 13.39 -15.26
C LYS A 567 -32.09 14.44 -16.34
N THR A 568 -31.95 15.72 -16.01
CA THR A 568 -32.03 16.81 -17.01
C THR A 568 -31.06 16.60 -18.18
N ILE A 569 -29.84 16.11 -17.90
CA ILE A 569 -28.84 15.80 -18.93
C ILE A 569 -29.26 14.55 -19.75
N ILE A 570 -29.70 13.48 -19.12
CA ILE A 570 -30.15 12.23 -19.76
C ILE A 570 -31.38 12.46 -20.65
N GLU A 571 -32.32 13.30 -20.21
CA GLU A 571 -33.56 13.64 -20.92
C GLU A 571 -33.36 14.65 -22.06
N SER A 572 -32.22 15.33 -22.12
CA SER A 572 -31.94 16.31 -23.16
C SER A 572 -31.93 15.65 -24.56
N ALA A 573 -32.88 16.04 -25.42
CA ALA A 573 -32.98 15.50 -26.78
C ALA A 573 -31.85 16.04 -27.67
N GLN A 574 -31.05 15.13 -28.24
CA GLN A 574 -29.87 15.49 -29.07
C GLN A 574 -30.17 15.56 -30.58
N GLY A 575 -31.37 15.13 -31.03
CA GLY A 575 -31.80 15.10 -32.44
C GLY A 575 -33.08 15.90 -32.74
N LEU A 576 -33.18 16.46 -33.97
CA LEU A 576 -34.29 17.31 -34.43
C LEU A 576 -35.66 16.58 -34.42
N TRP A 577 -35.66 15.27 -34.68
CA TRP A 577 -36.88 14.43 -34.72
C TRP A 577 -37.41 14.05 -33.33
N THR A 578 -36.52 13.84 -32.34
CA THR A 578 -36.90 13.45 -30.98
C THR A 578 -37.61 14.58 -30.22
N LYS A 579 -37.20 15.83 -30.47
CA LYS A 579 -37.81 17.03 -29.88
C LYS A 579 -39.19 17.36 -30.47
N THR A 580 -39.39 17.08 -31.75
CA THR A 580 -40.62 17.45 -32.48
C THR A 580 -41.79 16.50 -32.21
N PHE A 581 -41.52 15.27 -31.76
CA PHE A 581 -42.54 14.22 -31.52
C PHE A 581 -42.61 13.70 -30.08
N GLY A 582 -41.90 14.32 -29.13
CA GLY A 582 -41.99 13.97 -27.70
C GLY A 582 -41.60 12.52 -27.36
N ARG A 583 -40.67 11.91 -28.10
CA ARG A 583 -40.25 10.52 -27.86
C ARG A 583 -39.12 10.45 -26.84
N GLU A 584 -39.15 9.44 -25.97
CA GLU A 584 -38.06 9.13 -25.03
C GLU A 584 -36.73 8.89 -25.77
N THR A 585 -35.64 9.40 -25.21
CA THR A 585 -34.26 9.18 -25.69
C THR A 585 -33.79 7.77 -25.36
N SER A 586 -32.81 7.24 -26.10
CA SER A 586 -32.25 5.90 -25.83
C SER A 586 -31.56 5.80 -24.47
N SER A 587 -31.04 6.91 -23.94
CA SER A 587 -30.48 6.99 -22.60
C SER A 587 -31.55 7.00 -21.51
N GLN A 588 -32.68 7.69 -21.74
CA GLN A 588 -33.86 7.60 -20.85
C GLN A 588 -34.40 6.18 -20.80
N LYS A 589 -34.51 5.53 -21.96
CA LYS A 589 -34.97 4.15 -22.07
C LYS A 589 -34.05 3.19 -21.31
N ALA A 590 -32.73 3.29 -21.52
CA ALA A 590 -31.75 2.47 -20.80
C ALA A 590 -31.82 2.66 -19.27
N MET A 591 -31.94 3.91 -18.80
CA MET A 591 -32.07 4.19 -17.36
C MET A 591 -33.38 3.62 -16.78
N SER A 592 -34.49 3.81 -17.49
CA SER A 592 -35.80 3.27 -17.09
C SER A 592 -35.80 1.74 -17.03
N GLU A 593 -35.18 1.08 -18.01
CA GLU A 593 -35.02 -0.39 -18.04
C GLU A 593 -34.16 -0.89 -16.87
N MET A 594 -33.06 -0.20 -16.51
CA MET A 594 -32.26 -0.57 -15.32
C MET A 594 -33.05 -0.47 -14.01
N PHE A 595 -33.83 0.59 -13.83
CA PHE A 595 -34.68 0.74 -12.65
C PHE A 595 -35.81 -0.30 -12.61
N GLN A 596 -36.43 -0.61 -13.75
CA GLN A 596 -37.48 -1.64 -13.83
C GLN A 596 -36.94 -3.05 -13.56
N GLU A 597 -35.76 -3.38 -14.09
CA GLU A 597 -35.08 -4.66 -13.82
C GLU A 597 -34.67 -4.78 -12.36
N ALA A 598 -34.14 -3.70 -11.77
CA ALA A 598 -33.81 -3.66 -10.36
C ALA A 598 -35.06 -3.74 -9.47
N GLU A 599 -36.16 -3.11 -9.85
CA GLU A 599 -37.43 -3.17 -9.12
C GLU A 599 -38.04 -4.57 -9.18
N LYS A 600 -38.02 -5.21 -10.35
CA LYS A 600 -38.40 -6.62 -10.49
C LYS A 600 -37.51 -7.52 -9.64
N ARG A 601 -36.19 -7.33 -9.67
CA ARG A 601 -35.22 -8.06 -8.87
C ARG A 601 -35.54 -7.94 -7.37
N VAL A 602 -35.73 -6.72 -6.88
CA VAL A 602 -36.00 -6.44 -5.47
C VAL A 602 -37.39 -6.95 -5.05
N ASN A 603 -38.43 -6.77 -5.88
CA ASN A 603 -39.77 -7.31 -5.61
C ASN A 603 -39.79 -8.85 -5.63
N ASP A 604 -39.04 -9.51 -6.52
CA ASP A 604 -38.88 -10.97 -6.55
C ASP A 604 -38.16 -11.47 -5.29
N PHE A 605 -37.21 -10.69 -4.75
CA PHE A 605 -36.59 -10.93 -3.45
C PHE A 605 -37.57 -10.81 -2.28
N GLU A 606 -38.48 -9.82 -2.30
CA GLU A 606 -39.50 -9.61 -1.26
C GLU A 606 -40.68 -10.61 -1.33
N ALA A 607 -41.11 -11.01 -2.53
CA ALA A 607 -42.18 -11.99 -2.72
C ALA A 607 -41.75 -13.42 -2.31
N GLY A 608 -40.47 -13.76 -2.52
CA GLY A 608 -39.87 -14.98 -1.98
C GLY A 608 -39.78 -14.99 -0.46
N TYR A 609 -39.76 -13.81 0.19
CA TYR A 609 -39.71 -13.66 1.65
C TYR A 609 -41.09 -13.87 2.31
N LYS A 610 -42.18 -13.35 1.72
CA LYS A 610 -43.55 -13.54 2.27
C LYS A 610 -44.08 -14.97 2.12
N SER A 611 -43.80 -15.63 1.01
CA SER A 611 -44.25 -17.02 0.76
C SER A 611 -43.56 -18.06 1.65
N GLY A 612 -42.34 -17.76 2.13
CA GLY A 612 -41.62 -18.59 3.10
C GLY A 612 -42.08 -18.43 4.55
N MET A 613 -42.81 -17.36 4.88
CA MET A 613 -43.33 -17.08 6.22
C MET A 613 -44.78 -17.54 6.43
N GLU A 614 -45.58 -17.69 5.38
CA GLU A 614 -46.95 -18.26 5.46
C GLU A 614 -46.97 -19.79 5.31
N ALA A 615 -45.83 -20.39 4.94
CA ALA A 615 -45.65 -21.84 4.82
C ALA A 615 -44.89 -22.47 6.01
N SER A 616 -44.64 -21.68 7.07
CA SER A 616 -44.16 -22.11 8.38
C SER A 616 -45.24 -21.87 9.43
#